data_AF-A0A1S9SZ21-F1
#
_entry.id   AF-A0A1S9SZ21-F1
#
_cell.length_a   1.000
_cell.length_b   1.000
_cell.length_c   1.000
_cell.angle_alpha   90.00
_cell.angle_beta   90.00
_cell.angle_gamma   90.00
#
_symmetry.space_group_name_H-M   'P 1'
#
loop_
_entity.id
_entity.type
_entity.pdbx_description
1 polymer ?
#
loop_
_entity_poly.entity_id
_entity_poly.type
_entity_poly.pdbx_seq_one_letter_code
_entity_poly.pdbx_strand_id
1 'polypeptide(L)' 'QLAKVSIPLNEIIEVTEDDTYAGVEKVDAIRIGTPYATTDRILIKTRKQDYVLFTTNKVSILNKINA' A
#
# COMPACT_ATOMS: atom_id res chain seq x y z
N GLN A 1 -1.68 18.49 8.77
CA GLN A 1 -0.81 18.55 7.57
C GLN A 1 -1.15 17.38 6.67
N LEU A 2 -1.18 17.57 5.36
CA LEU A 2 -1.37 16.51 4.37
C LEU A 2 -0.08 16.34 3.57
N ALA A 3 0.27 15.11 3.21
CA ALA A 3 1.43 14.80 2.38
C ALA A 3 0.97 14.04 1.13
N LYS A 4 1.67 14.26 0.01
CA LYS A 4 1.47 13.53 -1.24
C LYS A 4 2.68 12.64 -1.50
N VAL A 5 2.43 11.36 -1.75
CA VAL A 5 3.44 10.38 -2.18
C VAL A 5 3.16 10.02 -3.64
N SER A 6 4.22 9.99 -4.45
CA SER A 6 4.14 9.57 -5.85
C SER A 6 5.04 8.34 -6.05
N ILE A 7 4.42 7.22 -6.43
CA ILE A 7 5.10 5.95 -6.69
C ILE A 7 4.98 5.66 -8.19
N PRO A 8 6.09 5.72 -8.95
CA PRO A 8 6.10 5.33 -10.35
C PRO A 8 5.81 3.83 -10.54
N LEU A 9 4.97 3.45 -11.51
CA LEU A 9 4.59 2.05 -11.75
C LEU A 9 5.80 1.16 -12.07
N ASN A 10 6.81 1.69 -12.77
CA ASN A 10 8.04 0.95 -13.11
C ASN A 10 8.96 0.65 -11.90
N GLU A 11 8.73 1.31 -10.76
CA GLU A 11 9.44 1.04 -9.52
C GLU A 11 8.76 -0.03 -8.68
N ILE A 12 7.49 -0.36 -8.97
CA ILE A 12 6.73 -1.39 -8.27
C ILE A 12 7.27 -2.76 -8.69
N ILE A 13 7.69 -3.55 -7.70
CA ILE A 13 8.17 -4.92 -7.89
C ILE A 13 7.02 -5.90 -7.69
N GLU A 14 6.21 -5.66 -6.65
CA GLU A 14 5.16 -6.58 -6.23
C GLU A 14 4.09 -5.80 -5.47
N VAL A 15 2.83 -6.23 -5.63
CA VAL A 15 1.70 -5.72 -4.86
C VAL A 15 0.97 -6.92 -4.27
N THR A 16 0.86 -6.97 -2.94
CA THR A 16 0.20 -8.07 -2.23
C THR A 16 -0.88 -7.53 -1.30
N GLU A 17 -1.96 -8.29 -1.15
CA GLU A 17 -2.97 -8.02 -0.14
C GLU A 17 -2.45 -8.48 1.22
N ASP A 18 -2.58 -7.63 2.24
CA ASP A 18 -2.18 -8.01 3.61
C ASP A 18 -3.41 -8.44 4.42
N ASP A 19 -3.65 -9.75 4.40
CA ASP A 19 -4.76 -10.40 5.10
C ASP A 19 -4.47 -10.66 6.58
N THR A 20 -3.24 -10.39 7.05
CA THR A 20 -2.88 -10.68 8.44
C THR A 20 -3.36 -9.55 9.36
N TYR A 21 -4.17 -9.82 10.39
CA TYR A 21 -4.75 -8.79 11.26
C TYR A 21 -3.72 -7.75 11.79
N ALA A 22 -2.49 -8.19 12.07
CA ALA A 22 -1.37 -7.34 12.50
C ALA A 22 -0.50 -6.76 11.37
N GLY A 23 -0.74 -7.15 10.12
CA GLY A 23 0.16 -6.92 9.00
C GLY A 23 1.44 -7.73 9.16
N VAL A 24 2.07 -8.16 8.06
CA VAL A 24 3.50 -8.45 8.16
C VAL A 24 4.13 -7.10 8.49
N GLU A 25 4.45 -6.87 9.76
CA GLU A 25 5.08 -5.63 10.22
C GLU A 25 6.44 -5.48 9.56
N LYS A 26 6.45 -5.00 8.32
CA LYS A 26 7.62 -4.33 7.78
C LYS A 26 7.70 -3.01 8.52
N VAL A 27 8.43 -3.03 9.63
CA VAL A 27 8.67 -1.89 10.53
C VAL A 27 9.09 -0.64 9.73
N ASP A 28 9.78 -0.85 8.62
CA ASP A 28 10.33 0.22 7.77
C ASP A 28 9.37 0.68 6.65
N ALA A 29 8.18 0.10 6.49
CA ALA A 29 7.26 0.47 5.43
C ALA A 29 6.52 1.78 5.74
N ILE A 30 6.42 2.66 4.75
CA ILE A 30 5.71 3.93 4.90
C ILE A 30 4.20 3.67 4.85
N ARG A 31 3.50 4.08 5.91
CA ARG A 31 2.05 3.94 6.05
C ARG A 31 1.33 5.11 5.38
N ILE A 32 0.46 4.81 4.43
CA ILE A 32 -0.34 5.80 3.68
C ILE A 32 -1.82 5.55 3.95
N GLY A 33 -2.56 6.59 4.35
CA GLY A 33 -3.99 6.50 4.66
C GLY A 33 -4.26 6.42 6.16
N THR A 34 -5.43 5.92 6.53
CA THR A 34 -5.93 5.89 7.92
C THR A 34 -5.92 4.45 8.48
N PRO A 35 -4.91 4.05 9.27
CA PRO A 35 -4.68 2.66 9.65
C PRO A 35 -5.84 1.97 10.39
N TYR A 36 -6.64 2.75 11.11
CA TYR A 36 -7.70 2.26 11.99
C TYR A 36 -9.11 2.58 11.49
N ALA A 37 -9.26 3.17 10.29
CA ALA A 37 -10.56 3.54 9.73
C ALA A 37 -10.90 2.79 8.43
N THR A 38 -10.00 1.93 7.96
CA THR A 38 -10.15 1.19 6.70
C THR A 38 -9.91 -0.29 6.93
N THR A 39 -10.65 -1.16 6.24
CA THR A 39 -10.52 -2.61 6.35
C THR A 39 -9.48 -3.21 5.42
N ASP A 40 -9.20 -2.57 4.28
CA ASP A 40 -8.27 -3.11 3.29
C ASP A 40 -6.88 -2.53 3.46
N ARG A 41 -5.89 -3.40 3.24
CA ARG A 41 -4.48 -3.05 3.23
C ARG A 41 -3.80 -3.67 2.02
N ILE A 42 -2.98 -2.87 1.37
CA ILE A 42 -2.17 -3.30 0.24
C ILE A 42 -0.72 -3.00 0.56
N LEU A 43 0.13 -4.01 0.48
CA LEU A 43 1.58 -3.84 0.53
C LEU A 43 2.08 -3.61 -0.90
N ILE A 44 2.71 -2.46 -1.11
CA ILE A 44 3.35 -2.08 -2.37
C ILE A 44 4.85 -2.15 -2.15
N LYS A 45 5.49 -3.17 -2.71
CA LYS A 45 6.96 -3.29 -2.69
C LYS A 45 7.54 -2.55 -3.88
N THR A 46 8.51 -1.70 -3.60
CA THR A 46 9.24 -0.98 -4.65
C THR A 46 10.74 -1.22 -4.55
N ARG A 47 11.49 -0.76 -5.56
CA ARG A 47 12.96 -0.87 -5.54
C ARG A 47 13.65 -0.06 -4.43
N LYS A 48 12.96 0.94 -3.87
CA LYS A 48 13.56 1.91 -2.94
C LYS A 48 12.96 1.85 -1.55
N GLN A 49 11.64 1.71 -1.46
CA GLN A 49 10.90 1.83 -0.22
C GLN A 49 9.59 1.05 -0.32
N ASP A 50 9.25 0.29 0.71
CA ASP A 50 7.98 -0.40 0.79
C ASP A 50 6.91 0.52 1.38
N TYR A 51 5.67 0.35 0.92
CA TYR A 51 4.52 1.14 1.37
C TYR A 51 3.38 0.23 1.78
N VAL A 52 2.69 0.61 2.85
CA VAL A 52 1.42 0.01 3.25
C VAL A 52 0.31 1.03 3.02
N LEU A 53 -0.58 0.73 2.10
CA LEU A 53 -1.74 1.57 1.79
C LEU A 53 -2.97 1.05 2.51
N PHE A 54 -3.53 1.89 3.38
CA PHE A 54 -4.78 1.70 4.09
C PHE A 54 -5.92 2.32 3.28
N THR A 55 -6.87 1.50 2.82
CA THR A 55 -7.91 1.93 1.86
C THR A 55 -9.21 1.15 2.04
N THR A 56 -10.32 1.67 1.52
CA THR A 56 -11.61 0.96 1.39
C THR A 56 -11.95 0.62 -0.06
N ASN A 57 -11.08 0.97 -1.00
CA ASN A 57 -11.28 0.76 -2.43
C ASN A 57 -10.11 0.02 -3.07
N LYS A 58 -9.68 -1.09 -2.43
CA LYS A 58 -8.56 -1.91 -2.87
C LYS A 58 -8.70 -2.34 -4.33
N VAL A 59 -9.87 -2.83 -4.71
CA VAL A 59 -10.14 -3.39 -6.05
C VAL A 59 -9.87 -2.36 -7.15
N SER A 60 -10.36 -1.13 -7.01
CA SER A 60 -10.12 -0.08 -8.03
C SER A 60 -8.64 0.28 -8.16
N ILE A 61 -7.90 0.26 -7.06
CA ILE A 61 -6.47 0.59 -7.05
C ILE A 61 -5.66 -0.52 -7.72
N LEU A 62 -5.92 -1.78 -7.36
CA LEU A 62 -5.26 -2.94 -7.99
C LEU A 62 -5.53 -2.98 -9.50
N ASN A 63 -6.76 -2.71 -9.92
CA ASN A 63 -7.11 -2.64 -11.34
C ASN A 63 -6.33 -1.54 -12.08
N LYS A 64 -6.07 -0.40 -11.43
CA LYS A 64 -5.28 0.69 -12.03
C LYS A 64 -3.79 0.40 -12.09
N ILE A 65 -3.26 -0.41 -11.17
CA ILE A 65 -1.86 -0.82 -11.18
C ILE A 65 -1.62 -1.89 -12.27
N ASN A 66 -2.61 -2.75 -12.50
CA ASN A 66 -2.54 -3.87 -13.45
C ASN A 66 -3.05 -3.53 -14.87
N ALA A 67 -3.51 -2.30 -15.12
CA ALA A 67 -3.98 -1.84 -16.43
C ALA A 67 -2.83 -1.38 -17.32
#